data_AF-A0A351KW14-F1
#
_entry.id   AF-A0A351KW14-F1
#
_cell.length_a   1.000
_cell.length_b   1.000
_cell.length_c   1.000
_cell.angle_alpha   90.00
_cell.angle_beta   90.00
_cell.angle_gamma   90.00
#
_symmetry.space_group_name_H-M   'P 1'
#
loop_
_entity.id
_entity.type
_entity.pdbx_description
1 polymer ?
#
loop_
_entity_poly.entity_id
_entity_poly.type
_entity_poly.pdbx_seq_one_letter_code
_entity_poly.pdbx_strand_id
1 'polypeptide(L)'
;MNEGKLEEFLLEITLSALLRNAGGIDEPGLLLGNLTAAVKSRKIVDCVQFEGLWEEPVDDTPHYFINFKLSPEVCEAGFEDGTEFHELTWSLLLPNLDAMEAVDQPETSHDWLLLAEIDVNLETDEIYDELTRLIVLDVEEE
;
A
#
# COMPACT_ATOMS: atom_id res chain seq x y z
N MET A 1 15.09 16.94 6.78
CA MET A 1 15.55 15.60 6.37
C MET A 1 14.63 14.59 7.02
N ASN A 2 13.44 14.43 6.44
CA ASN A 2 12.39 13.51 6.90
C ASN A 2 11.52 13.01 5.72
N GLU A 3 11.75 13.47 4.48
CA GLU A 3 10.93 13.15 3.30
C GLU A 3 10.72 11.63 3.09
N GLY A 4 11.68 10.76 3.48
CA GLY A 4 11.53 9.31 3.34
C GLY A 4 10.77 8.58 4.47
N LYS A 5 10.52 9.21 5.62
CA LYS A 5 9.93 8.49 6.77
C LYS A 5 8.44 8.19 6.60
N LEU A 6 7.70 9.14 6.03
CA LEU A 6 6.28 8.95 5.74
C LEU A 6 6.09 7.88 4.66
N GLU A 7 6.91 7.92 3.62
CA GLU A 7 6.93 6.91 2.55
C GLU A 7 7.23 5.52 3.10
N GLU A 8 8.32 5.37 3.88
CA GLU A 8 8.68 4.10 4.53
C GLU A 8 7.54 3.57 5.39
N PHE A 9 6.94 4.43 6.22
CA PHE A 9 5.82 4.03 7.08
C PHE A 9 4.58 3.63 6.29
N LEU A 10 4.20 4.41 5.28
CA LEU A 10 3.06 4.09 4.42
C LEU A 10 3.31 2.80 3.62
N LEU A 11 4.55 2.56 3.20
CA LEU A 11 4.92 1.31 2.54
C LEU A 11 4.76 0.12 3.51
N GLU A 12 5.27 0.23 4.74
CA GLU A 12 5.16 -0.84 5.75
C GLU A 12 3.70 -1.21 6.04
N ILE A 13 2.83 -0.22 6.33
CA ILE A 13 1.41 -0.51 6.59
C ILE A 13 0.70 -1.07 5.35
N THR A 14 1.11 -0.64 4.15
CA THR A 14 0.54 -1.10 2.88
C THR A 14 0.91 -2.55 2.62
N LEU A 15 2.19 -2.89 2.70
CA LEU A 15 2.66 -4.26 2.49
C LEU A 15 2.04 -5.22 3.50
N SER A 16 1.92 -4.82 4.77
CA SER A 16 1.21 -5.59 5.78
C SER A 16 -0.26 -5.82 5.42
N ALA A 17 -0.98 -4.77 5.02
CA ALA A 17 -2.38 -4.87 4.59
C ALA A 17 -2.56 -5.76 3.36
N LEU A 18 -1.60 -5.74 2.42
CA LEU A 18 -1.60 -6.59 1.23
C LEU A 18 -1.44 -8.07 1.58
N LEU A 19 -0.45 -8.39 2.42
CA LEU A 19 -0.21 -9.76 2.88
C LEU A 19 -1.39 -10.31 3.68
N ARG A 20 -1.97 -9.50 4.57
CA ARG A 20 -3.18 -9.86 5.33
C ARG A 20 -4.39 -10.04 4.43
N ASN A 21 -4.57 -9.18 3.42
CA ASN A 21 -5.63 -9.33 2.43
C ASN A 21 -5.49 -10.65 1.63
N ALA A 22 -4.27 -11.05 1.32
CA ALA A 22 -3.96 -12.29 0.63
C ALA A 22 -4.21 -13.54 1.48
N GLY A 23 -4.27 -13.42 2.81
CA GLY A 23 -4.58 -14.54 3.71
C GLY A 23 -3.55 -15.68 3.63
N GLY A 24 -2.27 -15.34 3.44
CA GLY A 24 -1.18 -16.31 3.31
C GLY A 24 -1.04 -16.94 1.91
N ILE A 25 -1.75 -16.42 0.91
CA ILE A 25 -1.52 -16.78 -0.49
C ILE A 25 -0.20 -16.17 -0.96
N ASP A 26 0.71 -17.03 -1.42
CA ASP A 26 2.03 -16.65 -1.89
C ASP A 26 2.21 -16.94 -3.39
N GLU A 27 1.25 -16.49 -4.20
CA GLU A 27 1.28 -16.60 -5.67
C GLU A 27 0.92 -15.23 -6.29
N PRO A 28 1.82 -14.59 -7.05
CA PRO A 28 1.61 -13.22 -7.54
C PRO A 28 0.31 -13.00 -8.33
N GLY A 29 -0.06 -13.95 -9.20
CA GLY A 29 -1.29 -13.86 -9.98
C GLY A 29 -2.57 -13.91 -9.11
N LEU A 30 -2.56 -14.71 -8.05
CA LEU A 30 -3.68 -14.76 -7.09
C LEU A 30 -3.72 -13.52 -6.21
N LEU A 31 -2.55 -12.97 -5.83
CA LEU A 31 -2.46 -11.69 -5.13
C LEU A 31 -3.12 -10.58 -5.94
N LEU A 32 -2.82 -10.46 -7.24
CA LEU A 32 -3.44 -9.47 -8.13
C LEU A 32 -4.97 -9.65 -8.22
N GLY A 33 -5.45 -10.90 -8.25
CA GLY A 33 -6.88 -11.20 -8.19
C GLY A 33 -7.54 -10.70 -6.89
N ASN A 34 -6.91 -10.97 -5.75
CA ASN A 34 -7.36 -10.51 -4.43
C ASN A 34 -7.32 -8.99 -4.29
N LEU A 35 -6.30 -8.34 -4.85
CA LEU A 35 -6.17 -6.89 -4.94
C LEU A 35 -7.33 -6.27 -5.72
N THR A 36 -7.61 -6.81 -6.90
CA THR A 36 -8.71 -6.36 -7.74
C THR A 36 -10.05 -6.49 -7.02
N ALA A 37 -10.26 -7.58 -6.28
CA ALA A 37 -11.46 -7.77 -5.47
C ALA A 37 -11.54 -6.75 -4.31
N ALA A 38 -10.44 -6.54 -3.59
CA ALA A 38 -10.36 -5.60 -2.47
C ALA A 38 -10.70 -4.17 -2.91
N VAL A 39 -10.09 -3.70 -4.01
CA VAL A 39 -10.35 -2.38 -4.60
C VAL A 39 -11.82 -2.24 -5.03
N LYS A 40 -12.40 -3.23 -5.71
CA LYS A 40 -13.81 -3.19 -6.13
C LYS A 40 -14.77 -3.05 -4.95
N SER A 41 -14.45 -3.66 -3.82
CA SER A 41 -15.25 -3.58 -2.59
C SER A 41 -14.91 -2.39 -1.69
N ARG A 42 -13.88 -1.59 -2.03
CA ARG A 42 -13.24 -0.62 -1.13
C ARG A 42 -12.94 -1.23 0.24
N LYS A 43 -12.32 -2.41 0.21
CA LYS A 43 -12.02 -3.18 1.41
C LYS A 43 -11.14 -2.34 2.34
N ILE A 44 -11.36 -2.47 3.63
CA ILE A 44 -10.48 -1.96 4.66
C ILE A 44 -9.75 -3.16 5.25
N VAL A 45 -8.43 -3.06 5.34
CA VAL A 45 -7.57 -4.03 6.01
C VAL A 45 -6.66 -3.24 6.94
N ASP A 46 -6.85 -3.47 8.23
CA ASP A 46 -6.22 -2.68 9.31
C ASP A 46 -6.45 -1.18 9.11
N CYS A 47 -5.38 -0.39 9.02
CA CYS A 47 -5.40 1.06 8.85
C CYS A 47 -5.51 1.52 7.39
N VAL A 48 -5.61 0.59 6.42
CA VAL A 48 -5.55 0.91 4.98
C VAL A 48 -6.87 0.59 4.30
N GLN A 49 -7.36 1.54 3.49
CA GLN A 49 -8.49 1.36 2.59
C GLN A 49 -8.02 1.33 1.13
N PHE A 50 -8.49 0.34 0.38
CA PHE A 50 -8.22 0.15 -1.05
C PHE A 50 -9.17 1.01 -1.89
N GLU A 51 -8.64 1.86 -2.79
CA GLU A 51 -9.46 2.84 -3.53
C GLU A 51 -9.52 2.60 -5.05
N GLY A 52 -8.39 2.30 -5.68
CA GLY A 52 -8.29 2.21 -7.13
C GLY A 52 -7.21 1.24 -7.60
N LEU A 53 -7.39 0.68 -8.79
CA LEU A 53 -6.40 -0.12 -9.49
C LEU A 53 -6.52 0.15 -10.99
N TRP A 54 -5.42 0.52 -11.62
CA TRP A 54 -5.32 0.65 -13.07
C TRP A 54 -3.93 0.25 -13.54
N GLU A 55 -3.77 0.17 -14.86
CA GLU A 55 -2.50 -0.14 -15.50
C GLU A 55 -2.09 1.06 -16.36
N GLU A 56 -0.83 1.48 -16.23
CA GLU A 56 -0.25 2.59 -16.99
C GLU A 56 1.22 2.30 -17.29
N PRO A 57 1.73 2.65 -18.48
CA PRO A 57 3.14 2.47 -18.80
C PRO A 57 4.03 3.51 -18.11
N VAL A 58 5.10 3.05 -17.47
CA VAL A 58 6.23 3.87 -16.98
C VAL A 58 7.44 3.50 -17.83
N ASP A 59 8.00 4.48 -18.54
CA ASP A 59 9.12 4.27 -19.47
C ASP A 59 8.91 3.08 -20.44
N ASP A 60 7.75 3.06 -21.10
CA ASP A 60 7.28 2.00 -22.02
C ASP A 60 7.06 0.61 -21.38
N THR A 61 7.20 0.49 -20.06
CA THR A 61 6.95 -0.76 -19.31
C THR A 61 5.63 -0.67 -18.55
N PRO A 62 4.66 -1.57 -18.78
CA PRO A 62 3.40 -1.57 -18.05
C PRO A 62 3.57 -1.81 -16.55
N HIS A 63 2.90 -0.99 -15.73
CA HIS A 63 2.86 -1.11 -14.28
C HIS A 63 1.42 -1.07 -13.78
N TYR A 64 1.15 -1.78 -12.69
CA TYR A 64 -0.07 -1.65 -11.91
C TYR A 64 0.08 -0.51 -10.92
N PHE A 65 -0.87 0.41 -10.93
CA PHE A 65 -1.01 1.47 -9.96
C PHE A 65 -2.18 1.14 -9.04
N ILE A 66 -1.94 1.15 -7.73
CA ILE A 66 -2.94 0.83 -6.72
C ILE A 66 -3.04 2.00 -5.75
N ASN A 67 -4.21 2.61 -5.65
CA ASN A 67 -4.44 3.73 -4.74
C ASN A 67 -5.00 3.29 -3.41
N PHE A 68 -4.51 3.96 -2.39
CA PHE A 68 -4.88 3.75 -1.01
C PHE A 68 -5.17 5.07 -0.31
N LYS A 69 -5.85 4.94 0.82
CA LYS A 69 -5.98 5.98 1.84
C LYS A 69 -6.08 5.32 3.20
N LEU A 70 -6.04 6.14 4.25
CA LEU A 70 -6.27 5.64 5.60
C LEU A 70 -7.71 5.19 5.80
N SER A 71 -7.90 4.20 6.66
CA SER A 71 -9.23 3.74 7.07
C SER A 71 -10.00 4.89 7.75
N PRO A 72 -11.35 4.88 7.67
CA PRO A 72 -12.16 5.88 8.34
C PRO A 72 -11.88 5.99 9.84
N GLU A 73 -11.54 4.86 10.49
CA GLU A 73 -11.24 4.78 11.91
C GLU A 73 -9.97 5.57 12.27
N VAL A 74 -8.91 5.47 11.45
CA VAL A 74 -7.69 6.27 11.65
C VAL A 74 -7.97 7.75 11.40
N CYS A 75 -8.74 8.07 10.37
CA CYS A 75 -9.13 9.46 10.09
C CYS A 75 -9.95 10.08 11.23
N GLU A 76 -10.85 9.32 11.84
CA GLU A 76 -11.65 9.77 12.99
C GLU A 76 -10.77 9.98 14.23
N ALA A 77 -9.86 9.04 14.53
CA ALA A 77 -8.91 9.19 15.63
C ALA A 77 -7.99 10.41 15.47
N GLY A 78 -7.47 10.63 14.26
CA GLY A 78 -6.70 11.84 13.94
C GLY A 78 -7.49 13.12 14.17
N PHE A 79 -8.75 13.14 13.73
CA PHE A 79 -9.61 14.30 13.89
C PHE A 79 -9.90 14.62 15.36
N GLU A 80 -10.05 13.60 16.22
CA GLU A 80 -10.18 13.77 17.68
C GLU A 80 -8.94 14.41 18.30
N ASP A 81 -7.75 14.12 17.78
CA ASP A 81 -6.47 14.70 18.19
C ASP A 81 -6.12 16.01 17.45
N GLY A 82 -7.02 16.51 16.61
CA GLY A 82 -6.88 17.80 15.92
C GLY A 82 -6.06 17.76 14.63
N THR A 83 -5.86 16.58 14.05
CA THR A 83 -5.13 16.38 12.79
C THR A 83 -6.05 15.82 11.72
N GLU A 84 -6.04 16.43 10.53
CA GLU A 84 -6.88 16.00 9.42
C GLU A 84 -6.09 15.15 8.42
N PHE A 85 -6.41 13.85 8.32
CA PHE A 85 -5.75 12.94 7.36
C PHE A 85 -6.57 12.65 6.09
N HIS A 86 -7.74 13.25 5.94
CA HIS A 86 -8.68 12.88 4.88
C HIS A 86 -8.16 13.16 3.45
N GLU A 87 -7.12 13.99 3.32
CA GLU A 87 -6.42 14.28 2.06
C GLU A 87 -5.25 13.31 1.80
N LEU A 88 -4.85 12.49 2.79
CA LEU A 88 -3.74 11.56 2.63
C LEU A 88 -4.12 10.35 1.78
N THR A 89 -3.61 10.39 0.55
CA THR A 89 -3.68 9.29 -0.40
C THR A 89 -2.27 8.97 -0.90
N TRP A 90 -2.02 7.69 -1.12
CA TRP A 90 -0.77 7.22 -1.71
C TRP A 90 -1.04 6.11 -2.73
N SER A 91 -0.08 5.91 -3.62
CA SER A 91 -0.13 4.92 -4.68
C SER A 91 0.98 3.91 -4.46
N LEU A 92 0.69 2.63 -4.68
CA LEU A 92 1.70 1.60 -4.85
C LEU A 92 1.82 1.28 -6.33
N LEU A 93 3.05 1.31 -6.83
CA LEU A 93 3.42 0.91 -8.17
C LEU A 93 3.99 -0.50 -8.11
N LEU A 94 3.48 -1.40 -8.94
CA LEU A 94 3.97 -2.76 -9.11
C LEU A 94 4.25 -3.05 -10.57
N PRO A 95 5.33 -3.76 -10.91
CA PRO A 95 5.58 -4.17 -12.29
C PRO A 95 4.48 -5.11 -12.77
N ASN A 96 4.07 -4.96 -14.03
CA ASN A 96 3.14 -5.91 -14.64
C ASN A 96 3.89 -7.22 -14.96
N LEU A 97 3.53 -8.29 -14.26
CA LEU A 97 4.11 -9.62 -14.43
C LEU A 97 4.10 -10.11 -15.88
N ASP A 98 3.02 -9.84 -16.62
CA ASP A 98 2.86 -10.27 -18.01
C ASP A 98 3.80 -9.52 -18.97
N ALA A 99 4.33 -8.37 -18.54
CA ALA A 99 5.29 -7.59 -19.30
C ALA A 99 6.75 -7.92 -18.96
N MET A 100 7.00 -8.70 -17.90
CA MET A 100 8.34 -9.12 -17.48
C MET A 100 8.80 -10.35 -18.27
N GLU A 101 10.11 -10.46 -18.52
CA GLU A 101 10.68 -11.70 -19.05
C GLU A 101 10.49 -12.85 -18.04
N ALA A 102 10.23 -14.07 -18.54
CA ALA A 102 9.94 -15.21 -17.67
C ALA A 102 11.07 -15.55 -16.67
N VAL A 103 12.31 -15.11 -16.94
CA VAL A 103 13.45 -15.30 -16.04
C VAL A 103 13.51 -14.28 -14.91
N ASP A 104 12.83 -13.15 -15.08
CA ASP A 104 12.79 -12.03 -14.13
C ASP A 104 11.46 -11.98 -13.35
N GLN A 105 10.49 -12.84 -13.72
CA GLN A 105 9.22 -12.92 -13.01
C GLN A 105 9.44 -13.41 -11.57
N PRO A 106 8.88 -12.71 -10.56
CA PRO A 106 9.00 -13.12 -9.16
C PRO A 106 8.31 -14.48 -8.95
N GLU A 107 8.96 -15.36 -8.19
CA GLU A 107 8.43 -16.69 -7.87
C GLU A 107 7.33 -16.61 -6.80
N THR A 108 7.41 -15.60 -5.92
CA THR A 108 6.54 -15.45 -4.75
C THR A 108 5.84 -14.09 -4.75
N SER A 109 4.71 -14.00 -4.04
CA SER A 109 4.02 -12.72 -3.81
C SER A 109 4.91 -11.75 -3.04
N HIS A 110 5.70 -12.27 -2.11
CA HIS A 110 6.67 -11.48 -1.39
C HIS A 110 7.71 -10.87 -2.34
N ASP A 111 8.31 -11.64 -3.23
CA ASP A 111 9.32 -11.14 -4.16
C ASP A 111 8.73 -10.08 -5.09
N TRP A 112 7.49 -10.24 -5.50
CA TRP A 112 6.79 -9.23 -6.31
C TRP A 112 6.57 -7.93 -5.55
N LEU A 113 6.16 -8.02 -4.28
CA LEU A 113 5.97 -6.85 -3.41
C LEU A 113 7.28 -6.12 -3.07
N LEU A 114 8.43 -6.80 -3.12
CA LEU A 114 9.74 -6.16 -2.96
C LEU A 114 10.13 -5.27 -4.15
N LEU A 115 9.47 -5.44 -5.30
CA LEU A 115 9.63 -4.57 -6.47
C LEU A 115 8.69 -3.35 -6.41
N ALA A 116 7.90 -3.21 -5.34
CA ALA A 116 6.93 -2.16 -5.23
C ALA A 116 7.58 -0.82 -4.89
N GLU A 117 7.09 0.24 -5.51
CA GLU A 117 7.44 1.62 -5.18
C GLU A 117 6.21 2.33 -4.63
N ILE A 118 6.40 3.18 -3.63
CA ILE A 118 5.32 4.01 -3.09
C ILE A 118 5.48 5.44 -3.58
N ASP A 119 4.36 6.03 -4.00
CA ASP A 119 4.27 7.44 -4.36
C ASP A 119 3.24 8.12 -3.46
N VAL A 120 3.67 9.15 -2.74
CA VAL A 120 2.84 9.85 -1.75
C VAL A 120 2.52 11.25 -2.25
N ASN A 121 1.23 11.57 -2.32
CA ASN A 121 0.78 12.85 -2.90
C ASN A 121 0.83 14.03 -1.91
N LEU A 122 1.62 13.93 -0.83
CA LEU A 122 1.73 14.94 0.24
C LEU A 122 3.16 15.03 0.80
N GLU A 123 3.68 16.24 0.88
CA GLU A 123 4.96 16.56 1.51
C GLU A 123 4.75 17.20 2.89
N THR A 124 4.52 16.41 3.96
CA THR A 124 4.46 16.97 5.32
C THR A 124 5.02 16.05 6.40
N ASP A 125 6.07 16.50 7.08
CA ASP A 125 6.69 15.81 8.22
C ASP A 125 5.74 15.67 9.44
N GLU A 126 4.78 16.60 9.60
CA GLU A 126 3.87 16.63 10.76
C GLU A 126 2.87 15.47 10.76
N ILE A 127 2.50 14.96 9.58
CA ILE A 127 1.58 13.82 9.44
C ILE A 127 2.22 12.52 9.95
N TYR A 128 3.52 12.33 9.70
CA TYR A 128 4.24 11.13 10.10
C TYR A 128 4.24 10.91 11.63
N ASP A 129 4.57 11.96 12.39
CA ASP A 129 4.66 11.86 13.85
C ASP A 129 3.31 11.50 14.48
N GLU A 130 2.21 11.93 13.88
CA GLU A 130 0.86 11.62 14.38
C GLU A 130 0.40 10.22 13.97
N LEU A 131 0.68 9.80 12.74
CA LEU A 131 0.35 8.44 12.27
C LEU A 131 1.05 7.36 13.08
N THR A 132 2.34 7.56 13.40
CA THR A 132 3.11 6.59 14.21
C THR A 132 2.61 6.47 15.66
N ARG A 133 1.86 7.46 16.16
CA ARG A 133 1.20 7.37 17.47
C ARG A 133 -0.11 6.60 17.40
N LEU A 134 -0.87 6.82 16.32
CA LEU A 134 -2.21 6.26 16.15
C LEU A 134 -2.21 4.83 15.63
N ILE A 135 -1.25 4.49 14.78
CA ILE A 135 -1.13 3.17 14.17
C ILE A 135 0.04 2.44 14.82
N VAL A 136 -0.27 1.44 15.63
CA VAL A 136 0.71 0.49 16.15
C VAL A 136 0.72 -0.70 15.21
N LEU A 137 1.82 -0.89 14.49
CA LEU A 137 2.07 -2.15 13.78
C LEU A 137 2.30 -3.22 14.84
N ASP A 138 1.37 -4.17 14.96
CA ASP A 138 1.62 -5.40 15.73
C ASP A 138 2.75 -6.15 15.03
N VAL A 139 3.97 -5.96 15.52
CA VAL A 139 5.10 -6.84 15.21
C VAL A 139 4.81 -8.11 15.99
N GLU A 140 4.14 -9.08 15.38
CA GLU A 140 4.10 -10.43 15.93
C GLU A 140 5.55 -10.95 15.95
N GLU A 141 6.19 -10.87 17.13
CA GLU A 141 7.38 -11.66 17.45
C GLU A 141 6.97 -13.15 17.46
N GLU A 142 7.03 -13.83 16.31
CA GLU A 142 7.04 -15.30 16.24
C GLU A 142 8.35 -15.85 15.69
#